data_AF-A0AAE1ZAQ5-F1
#
_entry.id   AF-A0AAE1ZAQ5-F1
#
_cell.length_a   1.000
_cell.length_b   1.000
_cell.length_c   1.000
_cell.angle_alpha   90.00
_cell.angle_beta   90.00
_cell.angle_gamma   90.00
#
_symmetry.space_group_name_H-M   'P 1'
#
loop_
_entity.id
_entity.type
_entity.pdbx_description
1 polymer ?
#
loop_
_entity_poly.entity_id
_entity_poly.type
_entity_poly.pdbx_seq_one_letter_code
_entity_poly.pdbx_strand_id
1 'polypeptide(L)'
;MSSLDMSGDLFKKLVSILTTWLKTLDEFAKEEEEFSISSKRLQNFSSDPKHLPISSELTYSVGNICECYKSTNQQSLLEPLKKICAILPSINDIFFEREEILKEINRKCRKIRKAESSEQGTEISAKHKKISQTVGSLTSRLQAIEYIINVNLVDLTTMLEVFLSSSFHAHLDCTHEFFRKASEVNQQMSNLLNTGQNELNALDNKMDEDMNSMYKLLHIKPEK
;
A
#
# COMPACT_ATOMS: atom_id res chain seq x y z
N MET A 1 -0.63 24.79 10.14
CA MET A 1 -0.23 23.43 9.75
C MET A 1 1.28 23.39 9.79
N SER A 2 1.85 22.47 10.56
CA SER A 2 3.31 22.26 10.60
C SER A 2 3.76 21.54 9.31
N SER A 3 5.04 21.63 8.93
CA SER A 3 5.55 20.90 7.76
C SER A 3 5.51 19.37 7.95
N LEU A 4 5.48 18.91 9.21
CA LEU A 4 5.33 17.51 9.58
C LEU A 4 3.92 16.99 9.25
N ASP A 5 2.90 17.82 9.43
CA ASP A 5 1.50 17.45 9.11
C ASP A 5 1.34 17.17 7.61
N MET A 6 1.92 18.02 6.74
CA MET A 6 1.87 17.82 5.28
C MET A 6 2.61 16.54 4.85
N SER A 7 3.73 16.23 5.49
CA SER A 7 4.50 15.02 5.20
C SER A 7 3.73 13.76 5.64
N GLY A 8 3.08 13.80 6.81
CA GLY A 8 2.25 12.69 7.29
C GLY A 8 1.03 12.42 6.42
N ASP A 9 0.39 13.45 5.89
CA ASP A 9 -0.75 13.29 4.98
C ASP A 9 -0.34 12.68 3.63
N LEU A 10 0.87 13.00 3.14
CA LEU A 10 1.42 12.36 1.95
C LEU A 10 1.60 10.85 2.14
N PHE A 11 2.23 10.43 3.25
CA PHE A 11 2.44 9.00 3.54
C PHE A 11 1.12 8.25 3.70
N LYS A 12 0.14 8.84 4.42
CA LYS A 12 -1.20 8.25 4.56
C LYS A 12 -1.88 8.08 3.20
N LYS A 13 -1.77 9.09 2.32
CA LYS A 13 -2.32 9.02 0.96
C LYS A 13 -1.66 7.92 0.13
N LEU A 14 -0.33 7.79 0.20
CA LEU A 14 0.40 6.70 -0.47
C LEU A 14 -0.03 5.32 0.03
N VAL A 15 -0.14 5.14 1.36
CA VAL A 15 -0.66 3.91 1.97
C VAL A 15 -2.06 3.59 1.45
N SER A 16 -2.95 4.58 1.39
CA SER A 16 -4.31 4.39 0.89
C SER A 16 -4.32 3.98 -0.59
N ILE A 17 -3.55 4.66 -1.44
CA ILE A 17 -3.49 4.36 -2.88
C ILE A 17 -2.97 2.94 -3.10
N LEU A 18 -1.86 2.57 -2.44
CA LEU A 18 -1.27 1.24 -2.57
C LEU A 18 -2.21 0.15 -2.03
N THR A 19 -2.87 0.39 -0.90
CA THR A 19 -3.83 -0.57 -0.34
C THR A 19 -4.98 -0.83 -1.31
N THR A 20 -5.54 0.23 -1.89
CA THR A 20 -6.60 0.11 -2.90
C THR A 20 -6.10 -0.63 -4.14
N TRP A 21 -4.93 -0.26 -4.66
CA TRP A 21 -4.35 -0.91 -5.83
C TRP A 21 -4.14 -2.42 -5.63
N LEU A 22 -3.58 -2.82 -4.49
CA LEU A 22 -3.37 -4.24 -4.18
C LEU A 22 -4.68 -4.99 -4.01
N LYS A 23 -5.73 -4.35 -3.49
CA LYS A 23 -7.07 -4.93 -3.40
C LYS A 23 -7.69 -5.13 -4.79
N THR A 24 -7.59 -4.12 -5.66
CA THR A 24 -8.09 -4.22 -7.04
C THR A 24 -7.37 -5.32 -7.82
N LEU A 25 -6.05 -5.49 -7.60
CA LEU A 25 -5.31 -6.59 -8.21
C LEU A 25 -5.75 -7.97 -7.71
N ASP A 26 -6.11 -8.09 -6.43
CA ASP A 26 -6.63 -9.32 -5.83
C ASP A 26 -8.01 -9.69 -6.41
N GLU A 27 -8.86 -8.69 -6.64
CA GLU A 27 -10.16 -8.83 -7.31
C GLU A 27 -9.96 -9.28 -8.77
N PHE A 28 -9.06 -8.62 -9.50
CA PHE A 28 -8.72 -8.99 -10.88
C PHE A 28 -8.18 -10.43 -10.99
N ALA A 29 -7.30 -10.84 -10.08
CA ALA A 29 -6.76 -12.20 -10.08
C ALA A 29 -7.85 -13.28 -9.86
N LYS A 30 -8.87 -12.97 -9.04
CA LYS A 30 -10.02 -13.86 -8.83
C LYS A 30 -10.91 -13.96 -10.06
N GLU A 31 -11.18 -12.84 -10.72
CA GLU A 31 -11.96 -12.82 -11.97
C GLU A 31 -11.28 -13.63 -13.07
N GLU A 32 -9.96 -13.51 -13.20
CA GLU A 32 -9.15 -14.35 -14.11
C GLU A 32 -9.26 -15.84 -13.75
N GLU A 33 -9.15 -16.20 -12.47
CA GLU A 33 -9.32 -17.59 -12.02
C GLU A 33 -10.71 -18.14 -12.37
N GLU A 34 -11.78 -17.37 -12.13
CA GLU A 34 -13.15 -17.73 -12.48
C GLU A 34 -13.34 -17.89 -14.00
N PHE A 35 -12.74 -17.01 -14.80
CA PHE A 35 -12.73 -17.12 -16.26
C PHE A 35 -12.06 -18.43 -16.71
N SER A 36 -10.93 -18.81 -16.10
CA SER A 36 -10.25 -20.07 -16.40
C SER A 36 -11.10 -21.29 -16.03
N ILE A 37 -11.72 -21.29 -14.84
CA ILE A 37 -12.58 -22.38 -14.39
C ILE A 37 -13.78 -22.54 -15.35
N SER A 38 -14.40 -21.43 -15.75
CA SER A 38 -15.52 -21.41 -16.68
C SER A 38 -15.11 -21.91 -18.06
N SER A 39 -13.94 -21.49 -18.55
CA SER A 39 -13.37 -21.95 -19.82
C SER A 39 -13.09 -23.46 -19.81
N LYS A 40 -12.53 -24.01 -18.72
CA LYS A 40 -12.33 -25.47 -18.57
C LYS A 40 -13.65 -26.25 -18.55
N ARG A 41 -14.70 -25.70 -17.92
CA ARG A 41 -16.04 -26.35 -17.93
C ARG A 41 -16.63 -26.39 -19.34
N LEU A 42 -16.49 -25.32 -20.11
CA LEU A 42 -16.92 -25.27 -21.52
C LEU A 42 -16.15 -26.26 -22.40
N GLN A 43 -14.87 -26.50 -22.12
CA GLN A 43 -14.07 -27.52 -22.83
C GLN A 43 -14.65 -28.94 -22.71
N ASN A 44 -15.30 -29.29 -21.59
CA ASN A 44 -15.94 -30.60 -21.43
C ASN A 44 -17.12 -30.83 -22.39
N PHE A 45 -17.63 -29.78 -23.04
CA PHE A 45 -18.72 -29.83 -24.01
C PHE A 45 -18.25 -29.70 -25.47
N SER A 46 -16.96 -29.49 -25.72
CA SER A 46 -16.39 -29.37 -27.07
C SER A 46 -15.62 -30.63 -27.46
N SER A 47 -15.88 -31.16 -28.65
CA SER A 47 -15.23 -32.36 -29.20
C SER A 47 -14.12 -32.04 -30.22
N ASP A 48 -13.92 -30.75 -30.54
CA ASP A 48 -12.96 -30.32 -31.56
C ASP A 48 -11.65 -29.80 -30.94
N PRO A 49 -10.52 -30.52 -31.08
CA PRO A 49 -9.24 -30.16 -30.48
C PRO A 49 -8.62 -28.88 -31.07
N LYS A 50 -9.10 -28.37 -32.21
CA LYS A 50 -8.65 -27.08 -32.77
C LYS A 50 -9.27 -25.85 -32.10
N HIS A 51 -10.43 -26.02 -31.45
CA HIS A 51 -11.10 -24.98 -30.67
C HIS A 51 -10.74 -25.04 -29.17
N LEU A 52 -9.66 -25.74 -28.83
CA LEU A 52 -9.11 -25.84 -27.50
C LEU A 52 -7.98 -24.80 -27.33
N PRO A 53 -8.21 -23.64 -26.67
CA PRO A 53 -7.10 -22.88 -26.14
C PRO A 53 -7.07 -23.04 -24.62
N ILE A 54 -6.11 -23.78 -24.10
CA ILE A 54 -4.94 -23.22 -23.38
C ILE A 54 -5.25 -22.37 -22.13
N SER A 55 -6.48 -22.40 -21.64
CA SER A 55 -6.99 -21.56 -20.54
C SER A 55 -6.45 -21.95 -19.15
N SER A 56 -5.95 -23.18 -18.95
CA SER A 56 -5.44 -23.58 -17.63
C SER A 56 -4.06 -23.01 -17.32
N GLU A 57 -3.12 -23.11 -18.26
CA GLU A 57 -1.72 -22.77 -18.03
C GLU A 57 -1.46 -21.26 -18.16
N LEU A 58 -2.13 -20.59 -19.11
CA LEU A 58 -2.04 -19.13 -19.25
C LEU A 58 -2.69 -18.42 -18.05
N THR A 59 -3.86 -18.85 -17.58
CA THR A 59 -4.49 -18.20 -16.42
C THR A 59 -3.78 -18.52 -15.10
N TYR A 60 -3.24 -19.74 -14.94
CA TYR A 60 -2.35 -20.04 -13.82
C TYR A 60 -1.10 -19.14 -13.83
N SER A 61 -0.62 -18.78 -15.02
CA SER A 61 0.48 -17.82 -15.18
C SER A 61 0.07 -16.41 -14.75
N VAL A 62 -1.12 -15.93 -15.11
CA VAL A 62 -1.63 -14.60 -14.68
C VAL A 62 -1.80 -14.51 -13.17
N GLY A 63 -2.44 -15.51 -12.54
CA GLY A 63 -2.62 -15.54 -11.09
C GLY A 63 -1.30 -15.49 -10.32
N ASN A 64 -0.31 -16.29 -10.75
CA ASN A 64 1.03 -16.27 -10.16
C ASN A 64 1.75 -14.93 -10.36
N ILE A 65 1.61 -14.29 -11.53
CA ILE A 65 2.19 -12.97 -11.80
C ILE A 65 1.59 -11.92 -10.86
N CYS A 66 0.25 -11.92 -10.68
CA CYS A 66 -0.45 -11.03 -9.77
C CYS A 66 -0.03 -11.25 -8.31
N GLU A 67 0.04 -12.50 -7.84
CA GLU A 67 0.46 -12.81 -6.47
C GLU A 67 1.91 -12.38 -6.18
N CYS A 68 2.83 -12.63 -7.12
CA CYS A 68 4.23 -12.21 -6.98
C CYS A 68 4.35 -10.69 -6.87
N TYR A 69 3.64 -9.95 -7.73
CA TYR A 69 3.62 -8.50 -7.71
C TYR A 69 3.00 -7.96 -6.40
N LYS A 70 1.89 -8.57 -5.96
CA LYS A 70 1.20 -8.21 -4.70
C LYS A 70 2.11 -8.40 -3.50
N SER A 71 2.70 -9.59 -3.37
CA SER A 71 3.58 -9.94 -2.25
C SER A 71 4.78 -8.99 -2.16
N THR A 72 5.42 -8.72 -3.30
CA THR A 72 6.58 -7.83 -3.36
C THR A 72 6.22 -6.40 -2.92
N ASN A 73 5.12 -5.86 -3.42
CA ASN A 73 4.65 -4.52 -3.05
C ASN A 73 4.16 -4.42 -1.61
N GLN A 74 3.53 -5.48 -1.10
CA GLN A 74 3.11 -5.55 0.30
C GLN A 74 4.32 -5.43 1.23
N GLN A 75 5.34 -6.26 1.00
CA GLN A 75 6.50 -6.36 1.87
C GLN A 75 7.48 -5.19 1.71
N SER A 76 7.73 -4.78 0.47
CA SER A 76 8.80 -3.82 0.17
C SER A 76 8.35 -2.37 0.23
N LEU A 77 7.04 -2.09 0.12
CA LEU A 77 6.54 -0.72 0.05
C LEU A 77 5.40 -0.45 1.05
N LEU A 78 4.32 -1.24 1.04
CA LEU A 78 3.13 -0.94 1.84
C LEU A 78 3.36 -1.06 3.36
N GLU A 79 3.84 -2.21 3.85
CA GLU A 79 4.08 -2.41 5.29
C GLU A 79 5.10 -1.42 5.85
N PRO A 80 6.19 -1.10 5.15
CA PRO A 80 7.09 -0.05 5.59
C PRO A 80 6.47 1.36 5.64
N LEU A 81 5.69 1.75 4.63
CA LEU A 81 5.00 3.05 4.65
C LEU A 81 4.02 3.14 5.83
N LYS A 82 3.35 2.04 6.21
CA LYS A 82 2.51 1.99 7.41
C LYS A 82 3.32 2.22 8.69
N LYS A 83 4.52 1.64 8.80
CA LYS A 83 5.42 1.87 9.96
C LYS A 83 5.82 3.33 10.08
N ILE A 84 6.11 4.00 8.96
CA ILE A 84 6.41 5.44 8.92
C ILE A 84 5.20 6.25 9.41
N CYS A 85 4.02 5.98 8.87
CA CYS A 85 2.78 6.62 9.31
C CYS A 85 2.53 6.47 10.82
N ALA A 86 2.87 5.31 11.39
CA ALA A 86 2.65 5.02 12.80
C ALA A 86 3.58 5.79 13.75
N ILE A 87 4.82 6.12 13.33
CA ILE A 87 5.79 6.81 14.19
C ILE A 87 5.68 8.33 14.14
N LEU A 88 5.18 8.90 13.03
CA LEU A 88 5.06 10.34 12.84
C LEU A 88 4.31 11.09 13.96
N PRO A 89 3.19 10.59 14.51
CA PRO A 89 2.52 11.23 15.64
C PRO A 89 3.44 11.34 16.87
N SER A 90 4.16 10.27 17.21
CA SER A 90 5.09 10.27 18.34
C SER A 90 6.27 11.23 18.13
N ILE A 91 6.74 11.40 16.90
CA ILE A 91 7.75 12.43 16.58
C ILE A 91 7.18 13.83 16.83
N ASN A 92 5.93 14.07 16.42
CA ASN A 92 5.27 15.36 16.66
C ASN A 92 5.08 15.64 18.16
N ASP A 93 4.71 14.61 18.94
CA ASP A 93 4.58 14.71 20.40
C ASP A 93 5.89 15.10 21.07
N ILE A 94 7.04 14.62 20.58
CA ILE A 94 8.37 15.00 21.08
C ILE A 94 8.64 16.50 20.88
N PHE A 95 8.30 17.04 19.70
CA PHE A 95 8.45 18.48 19.44
C PHE A 95 7.50 19.32 20.29
N PHE A 96 6.26 18.85 20.48
CA PHE A 96 5.30 19.52 21.35
C PHE A 96 5.76 19.51 22.82
N GLU A 97 6.21 18.36 23.33
CA GLU A 97 6.76 18.23 24.69
C GLU A 97 7.96 19.17 24.90
N ARG A 98 8.86 19.24 23.91
CA ARG A 98 10.00 20.18 23.93
C ARG A 98 9.55 21.62 24.13
N GLU A 99 8.55 22.06 23.36
CA GLU A 99 8.06 23.43 23.42
C GLU A 99 7.39 23.74 24.76
N GLU A 100 6.59 22.83 25.29
CA GLU A 100 5.93 22.98 26.58
C GLU A 100 6.92 23.01 27.75
N ILE A 101 7.96 22.16 27.71
CA ILE A 101 9.03 22.19 28.71
C ILE A 101 9.77 23.53 28.69
N LEU A 102 10.11 24.06 27.50
CA LEU A 102 10.77 25.36 27.35
C LEU A 102 9.89 26.50 27.90
N LYS A 103 8.59 26.50 27.61
CA LYS A 103 7.63 27.47 28.16
C LYS A 103 7.57 27.39 29.68
N GLU A 104 7.51 26.18 30.25
CA GLU A 104 7.39 25.99 31.69
C GLU A 104 8.69 26.35 32.43
N ILE A 105 9.87 26.01 31.90
CA ILE A 105 11.16 26.47 32.43
C ILE A 105 11.19 28.01 32.46
N ASN A 106 10.87 28.65 31.33
CA ASN A 106 10.84 30.11 31.24
C ASN A 106 9.87 30.74 32.24
N ARG A 107 8.68 30.15 32.40
CA ARG A 107 7.67 30.60 33.37
C ARG A 107 8.18 30.49 34.80
N LYS A 108 8.81 29.37 35.18
CA LYS A 108 9.37 29.15 36.51
C LYS A 108 10.56 30.06 36.80
N CYS A 109 11.47 30.26 35.86
CA CYS A 109 12.60 31.20 36.00
C CYS A 109 12.13 32.65 36.16
N ARG A 110 11.05 33.07 35.49
CA ARG A 110 10.43 34.39 35.72
C ARG A 110 9.84 34.52 37.12
N LYS A 111 9.25 33.45 37.68
CA LYS A 111 8.72 33.46 39.06
C LYS A 111 9.83 33.60 40.10
N ILE A 112 10.95 32.90 39.92
CA ILE A 112 12.13 33.03 40.80
C ILE A 112 12.62 34.48 40.79
N ARG A 113 12.90 35.05 39.61
CA ARG A 113 13.38 36.44 39.48
C ARG A 113 12.47 37.47 40.13
N LYS A 114 11.13 37.30 40.03
CA LYS A 114 10.16 38.19 40.68
C LYS A 114 10.12 38.07 42.20
N ALA A 115 10.32 36.86 42.73
CA ALA A 115 10.33 36.63 44.17
C ALA A 115 11.67 37.03 44.81
N GLU A 116 12.78 36.94 44.08
CA GLU A 116 14.09 37.47 44.51
C GLU A 116 14.08 39.01 44.60
N SER A 117 13.26 39.70 43.79
CA SER A 117 13.08 41.16 43.87
C SER A 117 12.16 41.64 45.00
N SER A 118 11.50 40.74 45.74
CA SER A 118 10.67 41.10 46.91
C SER A 118 11.35 40.65 48.20
N GLU A 119 11.83 41.58 49.01
CA GLU A 119 12.56 41.35 50.27
C GLU A 119 11.68 40.69 51.36
N GLN A 120 11.42 39.38 51.28
CA GLN A 120 10.75 38.63 52.36
C GLN A 120 11.52 37.34 52.71
N GLY A 121 12.27 37.38 53.81
CA GLY A 121 13.18 36.33 54.25
C GLY A 121 12.50 35.02 54.67
N THR A 122 13.23 33.91 54.50
CA THR A 122 12.96 32.51 54.90
C THR A 122 11.87 31.72 54.17
N GLU A 123 10.62 32.20 54.03
CA GLU A 123 9.57 31.41 53.34
C GLU A 123 9.80 31.32 51.81
N ILE A 124 10.47 32.33 51.26
CA ILE A 124 10.94 32.38 49.87
C ILE A 124 11.98 31.30 49.58
N SER A 125 12.82 30.93 50.55
CA SER A 125 13.91 29.96 50.37
C SER A 125 13.39 28.54 50.06
N ALA A 126 12.37 28.08 50.78
CA ALA A 126 11.77 26.77 50.54
C ALA A 126 11.01 26.69 49.20
N LYS A 127 10.28 27.76 48.85
CA LYS A 127 9.57 27.87 47.56
C LYS A 127 10.57 27.93 46.39
N HIS A 128 11.67 28.67 46.52
CA HIS A 128 12.74 28.73 45.52
C HIS A 128 13.45 27.40 45.35
N LYS A 129 13.73 26.68 46.44
CA LYS A 129 14.33 25.34 46.38
C LYS A 129 13.45 24.37 45.59
N LYS A 130 12.13 24.36 45.84
CA LYS A 130 11.17 23.51 45.12
C LYS A 130 11.05 23.88 43.63
N ILE A 131 11.00 25.17 43.32
CA ILE A 131 10.95 25.63 41.91
C ILE A 131 12.26 25.26 41.19
N SER A 132 13.41 25.46 41.83
CA SER A 132 14.73 25.13 41.26
C SER A 132 14.90 23.64 41.01
N GLN A 133 14.47 22.78 41.94
CA GLN A 133 14.43 21.33 41.72
C GLN A 133 13.57 20.95 40.50
N THR A 134 12.41 21.60 40.36
CA THR A 134 11.53 21.34 39.21
C THR A 134 12.18 21.81 37.90
N VAL A 135 12.83 22.97 37.89
CA VAL A 135 13.60 23.45 36.73
C VAL A 135 14.73 22.50 36.37
N GLY A 136 15.46 21.96 37.37
CA GLY A 136 16.51 20.97 37.13
C GLY A 136 15.99 19.67 36.49
N SER A 137 14.85 19.17 36.98
CA SER A 137 14.18 17.99 36.38
C SER A 137 13.73 18.25 34.94
N LEU A 138 13.05 19.39 34.69
CA LEU A 138 12.63 19.80 33.35
C LEU A 138 13.81 20.00 32.41
N THR A 139 14.92 20.55 32.89
CA THR A 139 16.15 20.74 32.10
C THR A 139 16.78 19.40 31.73
N SER A 140 16.79 18.44 32.66
CA SER A 140 17.29 17.08 32.38
C SER A 140 16.42 16.37 31.34
N ARG A 141 15.09 16.51 31.43
CA ARG A 141 14.15 15.99 30.42
C ARG A 141 14.33 16.67 29.06
N LEU A 142 14.52 17.99 29.04
CA LEU A 142 14.79 18.75 27.82
C LEU A 142 16.06 18.26 27.13
N GLN A 143 17.15 18.04 27.89
CA GLN A 143 18.40 17.50 27.35
C GLN A 143 18.20 16.11 26.72
N ALA A 144 17.42 15.23 27.35
CA ALA A 144 17.09 13.93 26.79
C ALA A 144 16.29 14.04 25.47
N ILE A 145 15.32 14.96 25.41
CA ILE A 145 14.55 15.24 24.19
C ILE A 145 15.45 15.82 23.10
N GLU A 146 16.34 16.76 23.43
CA GLU A 146 17.28 17.33 22.48
C GLU A 146 18.26 16.28 21.94
N TYR A 147 18.69 15.32 22.75
CA TYR A 147 19.46 14.17 22.28
C TYR A 147 18.66 13.33 21.27
N ILE A 148 17.41 12.99 21.59
CA ILE A 148 16.53 12.23 20.67
C ILE A 148 16.35 12.97 19.34
N ILE A 149 16.14 14.29 19.39
CA ILE A 149 15.96 15.10 18.17
C ILE A 149 17.26 15.20 17.36
N ASN A 150 18.38 15.52 18.00
CA ASN A 150 19.61 15.84 17.28
C ASN A 150 20.39 14.61 16.83
N VAL A 151 20.18 13.46 17.46
CA VAL A 151 20.86 12.20 17.12
C VAL A 151 19.86 11.25 16.46
N ASN A 152 18.88 10.76 17.23
CA ASN A 152 18.02 9.67 16.76
C ASN A 152 17.14 10.08 15.56
N LEU A 153 16.56 11.29 15.56
CA LEU A 153 15.74 11.72 14.43
C LEU A 153 16.57 12.01 13.17
N VAL A 154 17.79 12.54 13.30
CA VAL A 154 18.67 12.79 12.16
C VAL A 154 19.10 11.48 11.50
N ASP A 155 19.49 10.50 12.31
CA ASP A 155 19.82 9.15 11.83
C ASP A 155 18.61 8.48 11.18
N LEU A 156 17.43 8.63 11.80
CA LEU A 156 16.17 8.10 11.28
C LEU A 156 15.82 8.73 9.93
N THR A 157 15.97 10.06 9.76
CA THR A 157 15.71 10.73 8.48
C THR A 157 16.60 10.18 7.37
N THR A 158 17.90 10.05 7.63
CA THR A 158 18.86 9.50 6.65
C THR A 158 18.52 8.06 6.29
N MET A 159 18.19 7.24 7.29
CA MET A 159 17.79 5.85 7.08
C MET A 159 16.47 5.76 6.30
N LEU A 160 15.51 6.65 6.56
CA LEU A 160 14.24 6.72 5.85
C LEU A 160 14.42 7.09 4.37
N GLU A 161 15.32 7.99 4.03
CA GLU A 161 15.61 8.35 2.64
C GLU A 161 16.14 7.16 1.84
N VAL A 162 17.17 6.47 2.37
CA VAL A 162 17.73 5.27 1.75
C VAL A 162 16.68 4.17 1.64
N PHE A 163 15.90 4.00 2.71
CA PHE A 163 14.83 3.02 2.78
C PHE A 163 13.73 3.28 1.73
N LEU A 164 13.24 4.51 1.63
CA LEU A 164 12.23 4.91 0.64
C LEU A 164 12.75 4.74 -0.78
N SER A 165 13.99 5.18 -1.06
CA SER A 165 14.63 4.98 -2.36
C SER A 165 14.67 3.51 -2.75
N SER A 166 15.12 2.64 -1.84
CA SER A 166 15.18 1.18 -2.06
C SER A 166 13.79 0.57 -2.28
N SER A 167 12.80 1.03 -1.52
CA SER A 167 11.40 0.59 -1.62
C SER A 167 10.77 0.96 -2.97
N PHE A 168 11.03 2.19 -3.44
CA PHE A 168 10.56 2.63 -4.75
C PHE A 168 11.27 1.92 -5.90
N HIS A 169 12.57 1.63 -5.77
CA HIS A 169 13.27 0.79 -6.75
C HIS A 169 12.66 -0.61 -6.84
N ALA A 170 12.45 -1.28 -5.69
CA ALA A 170 11.81 -2.59 -5.67
C ALA A 170 10.39 -2.56 -6.28
N HIS A 171 9.63 -1.49 -6.02
CA HIS A 171 8.33 -1.26 -6.66
C HIS A 171 8.46 -1.17 -8.18
N LEU A 172 9.33 -0.30 -8.69
CA LEU A 172 9.51 -0.11 -10.13
C LEU A 172 9.98 -1.39 -10.83
N ASP A 173 10.93 -2.11 -10.23
CA ASP A 173 11.46 -3.35 -10.79
C ASP A 173 10.36 -4.42 -10.87
N CYS A 174 9.57 -4.59 -9.81
CA CYS A 174 8.48 -5.56 -9.82
C CYS A 174 7.34 -5.14 -10.75
N THR A 175 7.06 -3.83 -10.90
CA THR A 175 6.09 -3.30 -11.87
C THR A 175 6.53 -3.59 -13.31
N HIS A 176 7.80 -3.35 -13.61
CA HIS A 176 8.37 -3.68 -14.91
C HIS A 176 8.27 -5.19 -15.19
N GLU A 177 8.65 -6.03 -14.22
CA GLU A 177 8.57 -7.48 -14.37
C GLU A 177 7.13 -7.98 -14.56
N PHE A 178 6.17 -7.42 -13.81
CA PHE A 178 4.74 -7.70 -13.94
C PHE A 178 4.26 -7.44 -15.37
N PHE A 179 4.48 -6.22 -15.89
CA PHE A 179 4.00 -5.87 -17.23
C PHE A 179 4.71 -6.65 -18.33
N ARG A 180 6.00 -6.95 -18.17
CA ARG A 180 6.74 -7.80 -19.12
C ARG A 180 6.11 -9.19 -19.20
N LYS A 181 5.89 -9.86 -18.06
CA LYS A 181 5.30 -11.20 -18.01
C LYS A 181 3.85 -11.20 -18.51
N ALA A 182 3.06 -10.19 -18.12
CA ALA A 182 1.68 -10.04 -18.62
C ALA A 182 1.64 -9.87 -20.14
N SER A 183 2.56 -9.09 -20.72
CA SER A 183 2.68 -8.94 -22.17
C SER A 183 3.07 -10.24 -22.86
N GLU A 184 3.95 -11.05 -22.27
CA GLU A 184 4.34 -12.36 -22.80
C GLU A 184 3.15 -13.32 -22.84
N VAL A 185 2.37 -13.38 -21.75
CA VAL A 185 1.14 -14.18 -21.67
C VAL A 185 0.11 -13.70 -22.70
N ASN A 186 -0.09 -12.38 -22.83
CA ASN A 186 -1.01 -11.82 -23.83
C ASN A 186 -0.57 -12.13 -25.27
N GLN A 187 0.73 -12.08 -25.56
CA GLN A 187 1.23 -12.42 -26.89
C GLN A 187 1.05 -13.92 -27.18
N GLN A 188 1.29 -14.79 -26.20
CA GLN A 188 1.01 -16.22 -26.33
C GLN A 188 -0.48 -16.44 -26.60
N MET A 189 -1.37 -15.83 -25.81
CA MET A 189 -2.81 -15.92 -26.03
C MET A 189 -3.22 -15.41 -27.42
N SER A 190 -2.69 -14.26 -27.85
CA SER A 190 -2.98 -13.69 -29.17
C SER A 190 -2.54 -14.62 -30.31
N ASN A 191 -1.35 -15.21 -30.23
CA ASN A 191 -0.86 -16.15 -31.24
C ASN A 191 -1.75 -17.41 -31.34
N LEU A 192 -2.31 -17.84 -30.21
CA LEU A 192 -3.17 -19.02 -30.12
C LEU A 192 -4.59 -18.74 -30.63
N LEU A 193 -5.11 -17.54 -30.37
CA LEU A 193 -6.42 -17.10 -30.83
C LEU A 193 -6.41 -16.58 -32.28
N ASN A 194 -5.23 -16.40 -32.88
CA ASN A 194 -5.11 -15.91 -34.25
C ASN A 194 -5.54 -17.00 -35.25
N THR A 195 -6.81 -16.96 -35.57
CA THR A 195 -7.57 -17.93 -36.34
C THR A 195 -7.71 -17.49 -37.83
N GLY A 196 -7.13 -16.33 -38.20
CA GLY A 196 -7.14 -15.81 -39.57
C GLY A 196 -8.46 -15.12 -39.94
N GLN A 197 -8.39 -14.15 -40.85
CA GLN A 197 -9.45 -13.17 -41.12
C GLN A 197 -10.78 -13.74 -41.65
N ASN A 198 -10.80 -15.00 -42.10
CA ASN A 198 -11.95 -15.64 -42.74
C ASN A 198 -12.64 -16.71 -41.89
N GLU A 199 -12.09 -17.08 -40.73
CA GLU A 199 -12.69 -18.14 -39.89
C GLU A 199 -13.91 -17.66 -39.10
N LEU A 200 -13.97 -16.38 -38.71
CA LEU A 200 -15.12 -15.80 -38.00
C LEU A 200 -16.44 -15.94 -38.78
N ASN A 201 -16.43 -15.61 -40.07
CA ASN A 201 -17.63 -15.76 -40.91
C ASN A 201 -18.01 -17.23 -41.12
N ALA A 202 -17.03 -18.14 -41.17
CA ALA A 202 -17.28 -19.57 -41.29
C ALA A 202 -17.88 -20.15 -39.99
N LEU A 203 -17.39 -19.70 -38.84
CA LEU A 203 -17.92 -20.03 -37.52
C LEU A 203 -19.35 -19.49 -37.33
N ASP A 204 -19.62 -18.26 -37.75
CA ASP A 204 -20.94 -17.63 -37.66
C ASP A 204 -21.99 -18.40 -38.46
N ASN A 205 -21.68 -18.74 -39.73
CA ASN A 205 -22.56 -19.55 -40.57
C ASN A 205 -22.82 -20.94 -39.97
N LYS A 206 -21.80 -21.59 -39.42
CA LYS A 206 -21.95 -22.91 -38.77
C LYS A 206 -22.81 -22.81 -37.51
N MET A 207 -22.63 -21.76 -36.71
CA MET A 207 -23.42 -21.53 -35.51
C MET A 207 -24.91 -21.32 -35.85
N ASP A 208 -25.20 -20.56 -36.91
CA ASP A 208 -26.56 -20.38 -37.41
C ASP A 208 -27.20 -21.68 -37.91
N GLU A 209 -26.43 -22.53 -38.60
CA GLU A 209 -26.90 -23.86 -39.03
C GLU A 209 -27.21 -24.79 -37.84
N ASP A 210 -26.33 -24.82 -36.84
CA ASP A 210 -26.49 -25.65 -35.64
C ASP A 210 -27.66 -25.15 -34.77
N MET A 211 -27.80 -23.84 -34.58
CA MET A 211 -28.93 -23.24 -33.86
C MET A 211 -30.26 -23.52 -34.55
N ASN A 212 -30.32 -23.40 -35.88
CA ASN A 212 -31.52 -23.75 -36.65
C ASN A 212 -31.86 -25.24 -36.54
N SER A 213 -30.86 -26.12 -36.51
CA SER A 213 -31.05 -27.56 -36.35
C SER A 213 -31.60 -27.91 -34.96
N MET A 214 -31.07 -27.28 -33.90
CA MET A 214 -31.61 -27.42 -32.54
C MET A 214 -33.04 -26.88 -32.43
N TYR A 215 -33.32 -25.71 -33.01
CA TYR A 215 -34.66 -25.14 -33.02
C TYR A 215 -35.67 -26.08 -33.68
N LYS A 216 -35.32 -26.65 -34.84
CA LYS A 216 -36.15 -27.66 -35.51
C LYS A 216 -36.40 -28.86 -34.62
N LEU A 217 -35.36 -29.46 -34.03
CA LEU A 217 -35.48 -30.60 -33.11
C LEU A 217 -36.42 -30.34 -31.92
N LEU A 218 -36.32 -29.17 -31.30
CA LEU A 218 -37.17 -28.78 -30.17
C LEU A 218 -38.65 -28.55 -30.56
N HIS A 219 -38.91 -28.28 -31.84
CA HIS A 219 -40.26 -28.01 -32.36
C HIS A 219 -40.83 -29.17 -33.20
N ILE A 220 -40.14 -30.31 -33.28
CA ILE A 220 -40.73 -31.56 -33.78
C ILE A 220 -41.77 -32.01 -32.75
N LYS A 221 -43.06 -31.90 -33.11
CA LYS A 221 -44.13 -32.53 -32.33
C LYS A 221 -44.00 -34.05 -32.44
N PRO A 222 -44.14 -34.81 -31.35
CA PRO A 222 -44.21 -36.27 -31.45
C PRO A 222 -45.39 -36.63 -32.35
N GLU A 223 -45.12 -37.44 -33.39
CA GLU A 223 -46.16 -38.01 -34.22
C GLU A 223 -47.09 -38.83 -33.33
N LYS A 224 -48.40 -38.56 -33.44
CA LYS A 224 -49.46 -39.27 -32.71
C LYS A 224 -49.74 -40.62 -33.34
#